data_AF-A0A966CWW6-F1
#
_entry.id   AF-A0A966CWW6-F1
#
_cell.length_a   1.000
_cell.length_b   1.000
_cell.length_c   1.000
_cell.angle_alpha   90.00
_cell.angle_beta   90.00
_cell.angle_gamma   90.00
#
_symmetry.space_group_name_H-M   'P 1'
#
loop_
_entity.id
_entity.type
_entity.pdbx_description
1 polymer ?
#
loop_
_entity_poly.entity_id
_entity_poly.type
_entity_poly.pdbx_seq_one_letter_code
_entity_poly.pdbx_strand_id
1 'polypeptide(L)'
;MESKNFATVFVFMLLASLMASCQGSGGDDPNTATLVLNGQVTETKVDWQSTKGGALLDIARFMEGVGGRFLPINMDTGIVAQYGKRIGFASNGYAYGMVQVQLCPMEPACKEDGGRLWAPLGFLGQVLNGTVTVDEAKRQIVVNATPALGIGDVVPEAQGVASALEGSGYQVQQGDICLSNAVEICAAGYSPNANANNAGFPYLCIQAPLPPDAAHAILPVQFAYSLREDEGLVVIGRTPPTCDYYSYRSYFLNICLSGVNPFDRQKIYTQLGDPINAYNIQDDMFYGNPSGAKVEPYESFFVLVSTADRQLYEDVRAAVSQAGLDPNKVLLDIMDPNLIRLGNDDFADMMNFLHRFSNPKDKDAGQVYTHRPTLEVLRLTPNTPRTADFLTPYAPRKRGSGTNEEQYRAALDSLRQAILEEYGGTNRIEELPTYVWMAKSGAEAIDAVEDVLGETRDTLYLKSGLFRFGADTRVLAYGINRTATGKSVYNNVSCYGAQYING
;
A
#
# COMPACT_ATOMS: atom_id res chain seq x y z
N MET A 1 -44.97 -60.99 0.95
CA MET A 1 -44.46 -62.38 0.85
C MET A 1 -43.94 -62.54 -0.58
N GLU A 2 -42.67 -62.96 -0.72
CA GLU A 2 -41.85 -63.10 -1.95
C GLU A 2 -41.43 -61.80 -2.69
N SER A 3 -40.12 -61.47 -2.70
CA SER A 3 -39.05 -61.75 -3.72
C SER A 3 -39.14 -60.79 -4.93
N LYS A 4 -38.11 -60.16 -5.50
CA LYS A 4 -36.64 -60.32 -5.64
C LYS A 4 -36.02 -58.92 -5.82
N ASN A 5 -34.69 -58.77 -5.72
CA ASN A 5 -33.99 -57.63 -6.32
C ASN A 5 -32.61 -58.00 -6.91
N PHE A 6 -32.30 -57.31 -8.01
CA PHE A 6 -31.17 -57.44 -8.93
C PHE A 6 -30.15 -56.33 -8.66
N ALA A 7 -28.84 -56.57 -8.85
CA ALA A 7 -27.91 -55.67 -9.54
C ALA A 7 -26.47 -56.23 -9.55
N THR A 8 -25.80 -56.08 -10.70
CA THR A 8 -24.48 -56.62 -11.07
C THR A 8 -23.43 -55.50 -11.12
N VAL A 9 -22.18 -55.80 -10.74
CA VAL A 9 -21.01 -54.89 -10.73
C VAL A 9 -20.00 -55.25 -11.83
N PHE A 10 -19.34 -54.23 -12.40
CA PHE A 10 -18.29 -54.27 -13.44
C PHE A 10 -16.88 -54.51 -12.87
N VAL A 11 -16.01 -55.15 -13.67
CA VAL A 11 -14.62 -55.56 -13.35
C VAL A 11 -13.59 -54.57 -13.93
N PHE A 12 -12.54 -54.25 -13.15
CA PHE A 12 -11.30 -53.57 -13.55
C PHE A 12 -10.15 -54.57 -13.72
N MET A 13 -9.26 -54.37 -14.71
CA MET A 13 -8.03 -55.15 -14.90
C MET A 13 -6.83 -54.51 -14.20
N LEU A 14 -6.09 -55.36 -13.48
CA LEU A 14 -4.76 -55.16 -12.90
C LEU A 14 -3.66 -55.20 -13.98
N LEU A 15 -2.59 -54.43 -13.78
CA LEU A 15 -1.23 -54.91 -14.02
C LEU A 15 -0.27 -54.33 -12.97
N ALA A 16 0.45 -55.23 -12.30
CA ALA A 16 1.43 -54.95 -11.25
C ALA A 16 2.83 -55.21 -11.80
N SER A 17 3.80 -54.40 -11.35
CA SER A 17 5.21 -54.79 -11.31
C SER A 17 5.90 -54.12 -10.12
N LEU A 18 6.48 -54.98 -9.29
CA LEU A 18 7.15 -54.74 -8.02
C LEU A 18 8.28 -53.70 -8.08
N MET A 19 8.38 -52.87 -7.03
CA MET A 19 9.67 -52.53 -6.43
C MET A 19 9.58 -52.64 -4.90
N ALA A 20 10.68 -53.14 -4.34
CA ALA A 20 10.80 -53.71 -3.02
C ALA A 20 10.55 -52.70 -1.88
N SER A 21 9.73 -53.13 -0.93
CA SER A 21 9.54 -52.51 0.38
C SER A 21 10.74 -52.81 1.28
N CYS A 22 11.57 -51.81 1.52
CA CYS A 22 12.31 -51.70 2.78
C CYS A 22 11.52 -50.76 3.68
N GLN A 23 10.86 -51.32 4.71
CA GLN A 23 10.44 -50.58 5.89
C GLN A 23 11.71 -50.05 6.57
N GLY A 24 12.00 -48.77 6.37
CA GLY A 24 12.90 -47.99 7.20
C GLY A 24 12.07 -47.18 8.18
N SER A 25 11.99 -47.64 9.42
CA SER A 25 11.66 -46.80 10.56
C SER A 25 12.84 -45.88 10.83
N GLY A 26 12.69 -44.59 10.54
CA GLY A 26 13.65 -43.54 10.88
C GLY A 26 13.01 -42.19 10.59
N GLY A 27 12.65 -41.46 11.64
CA GLY A 27 12.28 -40.05 11.51
C GLY A 27 13.54 -39.25 11.20
N ASP A 28 13.65 -38.76 9.97
CA ASP A 28 14.64 -37.75 9.61
C ASP A 28 14.06 -36.37 10.00
N ASP A 29 14.45 -35.92 11.19
CA ASP A 29 14.21 -34.57 11.72
C ASP A 29 14.83 -33.51 10.78
N PRO A 30 14.23 -32.32 10.60
CA PRO A 30 14.66 -31.31 9.65
C PRO A 30 16.09 -30.83 9.92
N ASN A 31 16.75 -30.26 8.91
CA ASN A 31 18.05 -29.61 9.11
C ASN A 31 17.86 -28.44 10.08
N THR A 32 18.05 -28.67 11.38
CA THR A 32 17.96 -27.62 12.41
C THR A 32 19.33 -27.00 12.62
N ALA A 33 19.38 -25.67 12.61
CA ALA A 33 20.57 -24.86 12.83
C ALA A 33 20.37 -23.83 13.96
N THR A 34 21.47 -23.45 14.60
CA THR A 34 21.47 -22.42 15.66
C THR A 34 21.56 -21.04 15.02
N LEU A 35 20.70 -20.12 15.43
CA LEU A 35 20.77 -18.74 14.97
C LEU A 35 21.97 -18.01 15.61
N VAL A 36 22.73 -17.31 14.78
CA VAL A 36 23.83 -16.43 15.19
C VAL A 36 23.52 -15.04 14.66
N LEU A 37 23.12 -14.13 15.54
CA LEU A 37 22.72 -12.77 15.20
C LEU A 37 23.85 -11.80 15.53
N ASN A 38 24.36 -11.10 14.52
CA ASN A 38 25.43 -10.10 14.66
C ASN A 38 26.66 -10.63 15.43
N GLY A 39 27.03 -11.89 15.15
CA GLY A 39 28.14 -12.59 15.79
C GLY A 39 27.83 -13.20 17.17
N GLN A 40 26.63 -13.00 17.71
CA GLN A 40 26.20 -13.59 18.97
C GLN A 40 25.35 -14.84 18.73
N VAL A 41 25.74 -15.96 19.34
CA VAL A 41 24.95 -17.20 19.31
C VAL A 41 23.70 -17.00 20.15
N THR A 42 22.52 -17.22 19.57
CA THR A 42 21.25 -17.16 20.30
C THR A 42 20.80 -18.56 20.73
N GLU A 43 19.79 -18.63 21.61
CA GLU A 43 19.17 -19.91 22.00
C GLU A 43 18.22 -20.46 20.92
N THR A 44 17.90 -19.65 19.90
CA THR A 44 16.93 -19.99 18.87
C THR A 44 17.49 -21.07 17.93
N LYS A 45 16.70 -22.12 17.77
CA LYS A 45 16.89 -23.15 16.75
C LYS A 45 15.91 -22.90 15.62
N VAL A 46 16.41 -22.91 14.40
CA VAL A 46 15.61 -22.64 13.19
C VAL A 46 15.82 -23.80 12.23
N ASP A 47 14.71 -24.34 11.75
CA ASP A 47 14.71 -25.39 10.74
C ASP A 47 14.90 -24.77 9.35
N TRP A 48 15.62 -25.48 8.49
CA TRP A 48 15.86 -25.05 7.12
C TRP A 48 15.76 -26.20 6.12
N GLN A 49 15.46 -25.87 4.88
CA GLN A 49 15.38 -26.81 3.77
C GLN A 49 16.35 -26.38 2.66
N SER A 50 17.13 -27.33 2.16
CA SER A 50 17.89 -27.14 0.92
C SER A 50 16.97 -27.31 -0.28
N THR A 51 17.09 -26.43 -1.26
CA THR A 51 16.26 -26.45 -2.48
C THR A 51 17.11 -26.16 -3.71
N LYS A 52 16.54 -26.43 -4.89
CA LYS A 52 17.11 -25.94 -6.14
C LYS A 52 16.98 -24.41 -6.19
N GLY A 53 18.08 -23.71 -5.98
CA GLY A 53 18.14 -22.24 -6.00
C GLY A 53 18.53 -21.59 -4.67
N GLY A 54 18.65 -22.36 -3.58
CA GLY A 54 19.08 -21.84 -2.29
C GLY A 54 18.47 -22.59 -1.11
N ALA A 55 18.43 -21.94 0.05
CA ALA A 55 17.80 -22.48 1.25
C ALA A 55 16.54 -21.69 1.63
N LEU A 56 15.61 -22.39 2.26
CA LEU A 56 14.43 -21.82 2.90
C LEU A 56 14.53 -21.99 4.42
N LEU A 57 14.08 -21.00 5.19
CA LEU A 57 13.98 -21.08 6.65
C LEU A 57 12.53 -21.13 7.10
N ASP A 58 12.27 -21.84 8.19
CA ASP A 58 11.03 -21.69 8.97
C ASP A 58 10.94 -20.23 9.44
N ILE A 59 10.05 -19.47 8.80
CA ILE A 59 9.99 -18.02 9.00
C ILE A 59 9.52 -17.64 10.40
N ALA A 60 8.64 -18.44 11.00
CA ALA A 60 8.09 -18.13 12.32
C ALA A 60 9.19 -18.15 13.37
N ARG A 61 9.98 -19.24 13.40
CA ARG A 61 11.12 -19.39 14.32
C ARG A 61 12.26 -18.43 14.01
N PHE A 62 12.52 -18.19 12.73
CA PHE A 62 13.55 -17.22 12.33
C PHE A 62 13.21 -15.81 12.83
N MET A 63 11.99 -15.32 12.55
CA MET A 63 11.57 -13.97 12.92
C MET A 63 11.50 -13.78 14.44
N GLU A 64 11.03 -14.79 15.19
CA GLU A 64 11.10 -14.80 16.66
C GLU A 64 12.55 -14.62 17.15
N GLY A 65 13.50 -15.39 16.59
CA GLY A 65 14.90 -15.35 17.02
C GLY A 65 15.65 -14.07 16.71
N VAL A 66 15.26 -13.34 15.67
CA VAL A 66 15.86 -12.03 15.33
C VAL A 66 15.15 -10.86 16.00
N GLY A 67 14.14 -11.11 16.83
CA GLY A 67 13.34 -10.07 17.48
C GLY A 67 12.41 -9.33 16.52
N GLY A 68 12.02 -9.97 15.44
CA GLY A 68 11.01 -9.46 14.51
C GLY A 68 9.65 -10.13 14.72
N ARG A 69 8.70 -9.80 13.84
CA ARG A 69 7.34 -10.33 13.85
C ARG A 69 7.04 -11.03 12.54
N PHE A 70 6.30 -12.12 12.62
CA PHE A 70 5.80 -12.87 11.48
C PHE A 70 4.29 -13.07 11.61
N LEU A 71 3.57 -12.95 10.51
CA LEU A 71 2.20 -13.43 10.37
C LEU A 71 2.00 -14.13 9.01
N PRO A 72 1.27 -15.26 8.96
CA PRO A 72 0.83 -15.83 7.69
C PRO A 72 -0.18 -14.88 7.02
N ILE A 73 -0.23 -14.87 5.69
CA ILE A 73 -1.42 -14.37 4.98
C ILE A 73 -2.53 -15.41 5.16
N ASN A 74 -3.79 -14.96 5.28
CA ASN A 74 -4.96 -15.82 5.49
C ASN A 74 -4.90 -17.10 4.64
N MET A 75 -5.27 -18.23 5.25
CA MET A 75 -5.18 -19.57 4.66
C MET A 75 -3.75 -20.01 4.29
N ASP A 76 -2.75 -19.49 5.01
CA ASP A 76 -1.31 -19.74 4.78
C ASP A 76 -0.88 -19.51 3.33
N THR A 77 -1.51 -18.56 2.64
CA THR A 77 -1.28 -18.28 1.22
C THR A 77 -0.03 -17.45 0.97
N GLY A 78 0.69 -17.09 2.03
CA GLY A 78 1.91 -16.30 1.96
C GLY A 78 2.38 -15.84 3.32
N ILE A 79 3.31 -14.90 3.32
CA ILE A 79 4.06 -14.44 4.49
C ILE A 79 4.03 -12.93 4.60
N VAL A 80 3.96 -12.44 5.84
CA VAL A 80 4.28 -11.06 6.21
C VAL A 80 5.32 -11.08 7.32
N ALA A 81 6.44 -10.41 7.11
CA ALA A 81 7.54 -10.32 8.05
C ALA A 81 7.86 -8.86 8.36
N GLN A 82 8.02 -8.53 9.64
CA GLN A 82 8.31 -7.17 10.09
C GLN A 82 9.54 -7.15 11.00
N TYR A 83 10.44 -6.20 10.75
CA TYR A 83 11.61 -5.92 11.59
C TYR A 83 11.79 -4.41 11.75
N GLY A 84 11.45 -3.89 12.94
CA GLY A 84 11.20 -2.46 13.12
C GLY A 84 10.10 -1.98 12.18
N LYS A 85 10.34 -0.85 11.50
CA LYS A 85 9.44 -0.39 10.42
C LYS A 85 9.51 -1.18 9.11
N ARG A 86 10.53 -2.02 8.88
CA ARG A 86 10.69 -2.73 7.60
C ARG A 86 9.70 -3.86 7.51
N ILE A 87 8.79 -3.81 6.52
CA ILE A 87 7.75 -4.81 6.32
C ILE A 87 7.93 -5.49 4.96
N GLY A 88 8.06 -6.82 4.99
CA GLY A 88 8.10 -7.72 3.84
C GLY A 88 6.78 -8.46 3.67
N PHE A 89 6.38 -8.68 2.42
CA PHE A 89 5.14 -9.34 2.02
C PHE A 89 5.41 -10.24 0.80
N ALA A 90 4.95 -11.48 0.81
CA ALA A 90 5.02 -12.34 -0.36
C ALA A 90 3.93 -13.42 -0.34
N SER A 91 3.28 -13.65 -1.48
CA SER A 91 2.39 -14.79 -1.70
C SER A 91 3.16 -16.04 -2.14
N ASN A 92 2.72 -17.21 -1.69
CA ASN A 92 3.34 -18.49 -2.02
C ASN A 92 3.40 -18.72 -3.53
N GLY A 93 4.55 -19.19 -4.01
CA GLY A 93 4.79 -19.48 -5.43
C GLY A 93 4.99 -18.26 -6.34
N TYR A 94 4.89 -17.03 -5.82
CA TYR A 94 5.17 -15.83 -6.61
C TYR A 94 6.67 -15.66 -6.80
N ALA A 95 7.08 -15.23 -8.00
CA ALA A 95 8.50 -14.99 -8.32
C ALA A 95 9.08 -13.77 -7.58
N TYR A 96 8.21 -12.83 -7.20
CA TYR A 96 8.57 -11.62 -6.47
C TYR A 96 7.65 -11.44 -5.28
N GLY A 97 8.24 -11.09 -4.14
CA GLY A 97 7.58 -10.45 -3.03
C GLY A 97 7.92 -8.96 -3.03
N MET A 98 7.64 -8.30 -1.91
CA MET A 98 7.92 -6.89 -1.71
C MET A 98 8.50 -6.66 -0.32
N VAL A 99 9.52 -5.81 -0.20
CA VAL A 99 10.02 -5.29 1.08
C VAL A 99 10.07 -3.78 0.98
N GLN A 100 9.46 -3.04 1.92
CA GLN A 100 9.35 -1.58 1.79
C GLN A 100 8.70 -1.15 0.46
N VAL A 101 7.69 -1.90 0.00
CA VAL A 101 6.99 -1.66 -1.28
C VAL A 101 7.90 -1.77 -2.52
N GLN A 102 9.13 -2.27 -2.38
CA GLN A 102 10.06 -2.52 -3.48
C GLN A 102 10.12 -4.00 -3.82
N LEU A 103 10.29 -4.34 -5.10
CA LEU A 103 10.39 -5.73 -5.55
C LEU A 103 11.53 -6.48 -4.84
N CYS A 104 11.20 -7.66 -4.33
CA CYS A 104 12.16 -8.59 -3.75
C CYS A 104 12.05 -9.94 -4.48
N PRO A 105 13.10 -10.40 -5.19
CA PRO A 105 13.11 -11.74 -5.78
C PRO A 105 12.88 -12.82 -4.72
N MET A 106 12.04 -13.80 -5.04
CA MET A 106 11.74 -14.94 -4.17
C MET A 106 12.42 -16.18 -4.74
N GLU A 107 13.74 -16.29 -4.51
CA GLU A 107 14.57 -17.38 -5.00
C GLU A 107 15.21 -18.15 -3.83
N PRO A 108 14.77 -19.40 -3.56
CA PRO A 108 13.57 -20.06 -4.07
C PRO A 108 12.26 -19.39 -3.61
N ALA A 109 11.13 -19.71 -4.26
CA ALA A 109 9.83 -19.16 -3.87
C ALA A 109 9.46 -19.55 -2.43
N CYS A 110 8.77 -18.65 -1.71
CA CYS A 110 8.16 -19.04 -0.44
C CYS A 110 7.04 -20.06 -0.67
N LYS A 111 6.82 -20.91 0.34
CA LYS A 111 5.82 -21.98 0.29
C LYS A 111 5.29 -22.32 1.67
N GLU A 112 4.12 -22.92 1.70
CA GLU A 112 3.64 -23.74 2.81
C GLU A 112 4.09 -25.19 2.56
N ASP A 113 4.63 -25.84 3.59
CA ASP A 113 5.03 -27.24 3.55
C ASP A 113 5.05 -27.82 4.98
N GLY A 114 4.18 -28.81 5.24
CA GLY A 114 4.10 -29.50 6.53
C GLY A 114 3.47 -28.67 7.65
N GLY A 115 2.55 -27.75 7.34
CA GLY A 115 1.93 -26.82 8.30
C GLY A 115 2.85 -25.67 8.71
N ARG A 116 3.89 -25.39 7.92
CA ARG A 116 4.86 -24.33 8.18
C ARG A 116 5.08 -23.50 6.93
N LEU A 117 5.38 -22.22 7.15
CA LEU A 117 5.72 -21.30 6.09
C LEU A 117 7.23 -21.12 6.01
N TRP A 118 7.72 -21.16 4.77
CA TRP A 118 9.14 -21.21 4.46
C TRP A 118 9.53 -20.01 3.61
N ALA A 119 10.58 -19.29 4.01
CA ALA A 119 11.01 -18.06 3.33
C ALA A 119 12.48 -18.11 2.86
N PRO A 120 12.80 -17.52 1.71
CA PRO A 120 14.17 -17.53 1.18
C PRO A 120 15.08 -16.57 1.94
N LEU A 121 16.36 -16.93 2.02
CA LEU A 121 17.38 -16.14 2.72
C LEU A 121 17.48 -14.69 2.19
N GLY A 122 17.36 -14.51 0.88
CA GLY A 122 17.43 -13.20 0.23
C GLY A 122 16.32 -12.25 0.70
N PHE A 123 15.09 -12.75 0.79
CA PHE A 123 13.94 -12.00 1.31
C PHE A 123 14.15 -11.60 2.77
N LEU A 124 14.55 -12.56 3.61
CA LEU A 124 14.80 -12.32 5.04
C LEU A 124 15.95 -11.31 5.24
N GLY A 125 17.02 -11.41 4.45
CA GLY A 125 18.10 -10.42 4.42
C GLY A 125 17.60 -9.01 4.09
N GLN A 126 16.73 -8.87 3.08
CA GLN A 126 16.14 -7.58 2.73
C GLN A 126 15.24 -7.03 3.83
N VAL A 127 14.40 -7.86 4.46
CA VAL A 127 13.56 -7.45 5.62
C VAL A 127 14.44 -6.91 6.75
N LEU A 128 15.55 -7.59 7.05
CA LEU A 128 16.48 -7.22 8.12
C LEU A 128 17.47 -6.09 7.75
N ASN A 129 17.44 -5.59 6.51
CA ASN A 129 18.49 -4.73 5.96
C ASN A 129 19.89 -5.29 6.22
N GLY A 130 20.11 -6.53 5.77
CA GLY A 130 21.24 -7.33 6.18
C GLY A 130 21.45 -8.58 5.31
N THR A 131 22.20 -9.53 5.85
CA THR A 131 22.53 -10.80 5.19
C THR A 131 22.10 -11.98 6.04
N VAL A 132 21.55 -13.02 5.41
CA VAL A 132 21.21 -14.30 6.05
C VAL A 132 21.91 -15.41 5.27
N THR A 133 22.63 -16.28 5.97
CA THR A 133 23.35 -17.41 5.37
C THR A 133 23.20 -18.66 6.23
N VAL A 134 23.27 -19.84 5.60
CA VAL A 134 23.30 -21.13 6.30
C VAL A 134 24.73 -21.68 6.21
N ASP A 135 25.36 -21.91 7.36
CA ASP A 135 26.61 -22.66 7.49
C ASP A 135 26.25 -24.10 7.88
N GLU A 136 26.15 -24.98 6.88
CA GLU A 136 25.77 -26.38 7.07
C GLU A 136 26.78 -27.13 7.94
N ALA A 137 28.08 -26.84 7.77
CA ALA A 137 29.16 -27.51 8.50
C ALA A 137 29.11 -27.19 10.00
N LYS A 138 28.80 -25.95 10.36
CA LYS A 138 28.64 -25.53 11.77
C LYS A 138 27.22 -25.69 12.29
N ARG A 139 26.26 -26.05 11.43
CA ARG A 139 24.82 -26.06 11.72
C ARG A 139 24.38 -24.71 12.31
N GLN A 140 24.73 -23.63 11.62
CA GLN A 140 24.43 -22.26 12.03
C GLN A 140 23.66 -21.52 10.94
N ILE A 141 22.71 -20.68 11.34
CA ILE A 141 22.13 -19.63 10.49
C ILE A 141 22.77 -18.33 10.93
N VAL A 142 23.62 -17.76 10.10
CA VAL A 142 24.36 -16.54 10.42
C VAL A 142 23.64 -15.34 9.82
N VAL A 143 23.24 -14.43 10.70
CA VAL A 143 22.52 -13.20 10.38
C VAL A 143 23.38 -12.01 10.74
N ASN A 144 23.60 -11.11 9.78
CA ASN A 144 24.10 -9.77 10.05
C ASN A 144 22.97 -8.81 9.69
N ALA A 145 22.38 -8.16 10.69
CA ALA A 145 21.25 -7.24 10.53
C ALA A 145 21.62 -5.86 11.04
N THR A 146 21.20 -4.83 10.30
CA THR A 146 21.25 -3.45 10.81
C THR A 146 20.25 -3.34 11.97
N PRO A 147 20.56 -2.68 13.10
CA PRO A 147 19.58 -2.46 14.15
C PRO A 147 18.28 -1.85 13.59
N ALA A 148 17.15 -2.38 14.02
CA ALA A 148 15.84 -1.82 13.71
C ALA A 148 15.77 -0.37 14.22
N LEU A 149 15.24 0.52 13.38
CA LEU A 149 14.95 1.89 13.82
C LEU A 149 13.82 1.87 14.85
N GLY A 150 13.95 2.69 15.88
CA GLY A 150 12.92 2.97 16.87
C GLY A 150 12.07 4.17 16.47
N ILE A 151 10.98 4.38 17.22
CA ILE A 151 10.13 5.55 17.03
C ILE A 151 10.94 6.81 17.37
N GLY A 152 10.99 7.78 16.46
CA GLY A 152 11.74 9.03 16.65
C GLY A 152 13.14 9.06 16.05
N ASP A 153 13.62 7.93 15.50
CA ASP A 153 14.90 7.91 14.77
C ASP A 153 14.84 8.70 13.46
N VAL A 154 13.63 8.87 12.89
CA VAL A 154 13.40 9.67 11.67
C VAL A 154 12.91 11.07 12.03
N VAL A 155 11.94 11.16 12.94
CA VAL A 155 11.35 12.42 13.40
C VAL A 155 11.41 12.46 14.93
N PRO A 156 12.42 13.10 15.54
CA PRO A 156 12.62 13.07 17.00
C PRO A 156 11.39 13.42 17.83
N GLU A 157 10.55 14.33 17.32
CA GLU A 157 9.28 14.73 17.92
C GLU A 157 8.30 13.56 18.11
N ALA A 158 8.36 12.53 17.25
CA ALA A 158 7.48 11.37 17.31
C ALA A 158 7.68 10.52 18.58
N GLN A 159 8.89 10.48 19.15
CA GLN A 159 9.17 9.72 20.38
C GLN A 159 8.35 10.25 21.57
N GLY A 160 8.30 11.58 21.74
CA GLY A 160 7.54 12.20 22.83
C GLY A 160 6.04 11.96 22.69
N VAL A 161 5.52 12.05 21.46
CA VAL A 161 4.11 11.79 21.16
C VAL A 161 3.75 10.32 21.41
N ALA A 162 4.59 9.39 20.94
CA ALA A 162 4.38 7.96 21.15
C ALA A 162 4.37 7.59 22.63
N SER A 163 5.34 8.08 23.42
CA SER A 163 5.38 7.81 24.86
C SER A 163 4.18 8.39 25.63
N ALA A 164 3.67 9.55 25.21
CA ALA A 164 2.44 10.12 25.78
C ALA A 164 1.20 9.26 25.44
N LEU A 165 1.09 8.76 24.20
CA LEU A 165 0.00 7.86 23.79
C LEU A 165 0.07 6.51 24.52
N GLU A 166 1.26 5.93 24.67
CA GLU A 166 1.47 4.71 25.46
C GLU A 166 1.03 4.90 26.91
N GLY A 167 1.41 6.03 27.52
CA GLY A 167 0.97 6.42 28.86
C GLY A 167 -0.55 6.62 28.99
N SER A 168 -1.22 6.97 27.90
CA SER A 168 -2.69 7.12 27.81
C SER A 168 -3.42 5.83 27.44
N GLY A 169 -2.73 4.69 27.37
CA GLY A 169 -3.36 3.38 27.17
C GLY A 169 -3.50 2.94 25.72
N TYR A 170 -2.63 3.43 24.83
CA TYR A 170 -2.49 2.92 23.47
C TYR A 170 -1.29 1.98 23.34
N GLN A 171 -1.43 0.96 22.52
CA GLN A 171 -0.30 0.32 21.87
C GLN A 171 0.08 1.15 20.64
N VAL A 172 1.36 1.50 20.55
CA VAL A 172 1.91 2.30 19.45
C VAL A 172 2.88 1.44 18.65
N GLN A 173 2.58 1.21 17.37
CA GLN A 173 3.42 0.40 16.48
C GLN A 173 3.98 1.25 15.35
N GLN A 174 5.28 1.11 15.06
CA GLN A 174 5.93 1.84 13.97
C GLN A 174 5.69 1.16 12.62
N GLY A 175 5.15 1.90 11.66
CA GLY A 175 5.05 1.55 10.26
C GLY A 175 6.10 2.24 9.40
N ASP A 176 5.96 2.11 8.08
CA ASP A 176 6.81 2.82 7.13
C ASP A 176 6.00 3.54 6.06
N ILE A 177 6.64 4.50 5.41
CA ILE A 177 6.13 5.16 4.22
C ILE A 177 7.19 5.10 3.13
N CYS A 178 6.83 4.46 2.01
CA CYS A 178 7.79 4.03 1.00
C CYS A 178 7.34 4.46 -0.39
N LEU A 179 8.31 4.72 -1.26
CA LEU A 179 8.05 4.91 -2.67
C LEU A 179 7.42 3.64 -3.24
N SER A 180 6.35 3.81 -4.01
CA SER A 180 5.59 2.73 -4.64
C SER A 180 5.72 2.81 -6.15
N ASN A 181 5.89 1.66 -6.79
CA ASN A 181 5.90 1.54 -8.25
C ASN A 181 4.73 0.67 -8.71
N ALA A 182 3.64 1.32 -9.14
CA ALA A 182 2.42 0.62 -9.56
C ALA A 182 2.63 -0.34 -10.74
N VAL A 183 3.60 -0.06 -11.62
CA VAL A 183 3.94 -0.92 -12.75
C VAL A 183 4.60 -2.21 -12.26
N GLU A 184 5.55 -2.11 -11.33
CA GLU A 184 6.20 -3.27 -10.73
C GLU A 184 5.23 -4.13 -9.92
N ILE A 185 4.34 -3.50 -9.16
CA ILE A 185 3.29 -4.19 -8.39
C ILE A 185 2.35 -4.97 -9.32
N CYS A 186 1.95 -4.35 -10.44
CA CYS A 186 1.14 -5.01 -11.46
C CYS A 186 1.90 -6.16 -12.13
N ALA A 187 3.17 -5.95 -12.50
CA ALA A 187 4.00 -6.97 -13.14
C ALA A 187 4.30 -8.16 -12.22
N ALA A 188 4.39 -7.94 -10.90
CA ALA A 188 4.53 -8.99 -9.90
C ALA A 188 3.23 -9.77 -9.62
N GLY A 189 2.09 -9.32 -10.18
CA GLY A 189 0.79 -9.99 -10.02
C GLY A 189 -0.01 -9.58 -8.78
N TYR A 190 0.45 -8.58 -8.02
CA TYR A 190 -0.24 -8.10 -6.80
C TYR A 190 -1.32 -7.03 -7.08
N SER A 191 -1.41 -6.55 -8.31
CA SER A 191 -2.48 -5.66 -8.76
C SER A 191 -2.90 -6.04 -10.19
N PRO A 192 -4.21 -6.03 -10.51
CA PRO A 192 -4.68 -6.34 -11.86
C PRO A 192 -4.30 -5.28 -12.90
N ASN A 193 -3.93 -4.07 -12.45
CA ASN A 193 -3.55 -2.94 -13.29
C ASN A 193 -2.55 -2.02 -12.55
N ALA A 194 -1.91 -1.11 -13.30
CA ALA A 194 -0.97 -0.11 -12.79
C ALA A 194 -1.65 1.24 -12.45
N ASN A 195 -2.97 1.24 -12.23
CA ASN A 195 -3.74 2.38 -11.74
C ASN A 195 -3.70 3.67 -12.59
N ALA A 196 -3.37 3.60 -13.89
CA ALA A 196 -3.07 4.81 -14.67
C ALA A 196 -2.15 5.76 -13.91
N ASN A 197 -1.09 5.21 -13.33
CA ASN A 197 -0.14 6.01 -12.58
C ASN A 197 0.40 7.13 -13.46
N ASN A 198 0.41 8.34 -12.92
CA ASN A 198 0.94 9.54 -13.54
C ASN A 198 2.43 9.30 -13.82
N ALA A 199 2.77 9.00 -15.08
CA ALA A 199 4.08 8.52 -15.46
C ALA A 199 5.15 9.57 -15.11
N GLY A 200 6.21 9.13 -14.42
CA GLY A 200 7.29 10.00 -13.96
C GLY A 200 7.05 10.74 -12.64
N PHE A 201 5.91 10.52 -11.96
CA PHE A 201 5.63 11.13 -10.66
C PHE A 201 5.70 10.11 -9.51
N PRO A 202 6.26 10.49 -8.33
CA PRO A 202 6.36 9.60 -7.19
C PRO A 202 5.03 9.45 -6.43
N TYR A 203 4.80 8.22 -5.96
CA TYR A 203 3.68 7.81 -5.14
C TYR A 203 4.23 7.19 -3.87
N LEU A 204 3.96 7.78 -2.71
CA LEU A 204 4.42 7.28 -1.42
C LEU A 204 3.25 6.59 -0.73
N CYS A 205 3.40 5.31 -0.39
CA CYS A 205 2.37 4.51 0.27
C CYS A 205 2.81 4.10 1.67
N ILE A 206 1.85 4.01 2.59
CA ILE A 206 2.10 3.47 3.93
C ILE A 206 2.13 1.93 3.88
N GLN A 207 3.13 1.34 4.52
CA GLN A 207 3.05 -0.03 5.03
C GLN A 207 2.70 0.05 6.52
N ALA A 208 1.44 -0.19 6.83
CA ALA A 208 0.97 -0.15 8.20
C ALA A 208 1.40 -1.43 8.93
N PRO A 209 1.75 -1.33 10.22
CA PRO A 209 1.86 -2.52 11.08
C PRO A 209 0.55 -3.30 11.04
N LEU A 210 0.68 -4.62 11.02
CA LEU A 210 -0.48 -5.50 11.19
C LEU A 210 -1.08 -5.31 12.59
N PRO A 211 -2.41 -5.49 12.74
CA PRO A 211 -3.06 -5.38 14.05
C PRO A 211 -2.31 -6.21 15.09
N PRO A 212 -2.10 -5.72 16.31
CA PRO A 212 -1.23 -6.37 17.28
C PRO A 212 -1.67 -7.79 17.62
N ASP A 213 -2.98 -8.01 17.71
CA ASP A 213 -3.59 -9.30 18.06
C ASP A 213 -3.99 -10.15 16.83
N ALA A 214 -3.58 -9.74 15.62
CA ALA A 214 -3.89 -10.50 14.41
C ALA A 214 -3.21 -11.88 14.43
N ALA A 215 -3.98 -12.93 14.19
CA ALA A 215 -3.47 -14.29 13.98
C ALA A 215 -2.91 -14.48 12.56
N HIS A 216 -3.42 -13.71 11.60
CA HIS A 216 -3.00 -13.71 10.20
C HIS A 216 -3.27 -12.36 9.55
N ALA A 217 -2.62 -12.12 8.41
CA ALA A 217 -2.82 -10.94 7.57
C ALA A 217 -3.92 -11.19 6.54
N ILE A 218 -4.76 -10.18 6.28
CA ILE A 218 -5.81 -10.22 5.24
C ILE A 218 -5.48 -9.35 4.02
N LEU A 219 -4.20 -8.98 3.89
CA LEU A 219 -3.73 -8.00 2.92
C LEU A 219 -3.70 -8.60 1.50
N PRO A 220 -4.42 -8.03 0.52
CA PRO A 220 -4.29 -8.44 -0.88
C PRO A 220 -3.02 -7.89 -1.54
N VAL A 221 -2.45 -6.82 -0.97
CA VAL A 221 -1.26 -6.12 -1.48
C VAL A 221 -0.52 -5.45 -0.32
N GLN A 222 0.79 -5.25 -0.44
CA GLN A 222 1.70 -4.89 0.66
C GLN A 222 1.49 -3.51 1.30
N PHE A 223 0.71 -2.63 0.67
CA PHE A 223 0.37 -1.28 1.15
C PHE A 223 -1.10 -1.15 1.55
N ALA A 224 -1.83 -2.27 1.55
CA ALA A 224 -3.16 -2.34 2.11
C ALA A 224 -3.08 -2.43 3.63
N TYR A 225 -4.08 -1.89 4.31
CA TYR A 225 -4.23 -2.05 5.75
C TYR A 225 -5.70 -2.04 6.16
N SER A 226 -5.98 -2.60 7.34
CA SER A 226 -7.27 -2.56 8.01
C SER A 226 -7.10 -1.91 9.39
N LEU A 227 -8.17 -1.30 9.88
CA LEU A 227 -8.26 -0.67 11.19
C LEU A 227 -9.62 -1.00 11.80
N ARG A 228 -9.66 -1.33 13.10
CA ARG A 228 -10.92 -1.28 13.85
C ARG A 228 -11.43 0.15 13.90
N GLU A 229 -12.70 0.27 14.25
CA GLU A 229 -13.38 1.56 14.43
C GLU A 229 -12.68 2.47 15.44
N ASP A 230 -12.04 1.90 16.47
CA ASP A 230 -11.33 2.61 17.54
C ASP A 230 -9.81 2.76 17.30
N GLU A 231 -9.32 2.39 16.12
CA GLU A 231 -7.90 2.48 15.74
C GLU A 231 -7.63 3.67 14.80
N GLY A 232 -6.35 3.96 14.59
CA GLY A 232 -5.93 5.02 13.68
C GLY A 232 -4.51 4.86 13.19
N LEU A 233 -4.21 5.53 12.07
CA LEU A 233 -2.84 5.76 11.61
C LEU A 233 -2.47 7.22 11.82
N VAL A 234 -1.27 7.45 12.33
CA VAL A 234 -0.71 8.79 12.50
C VAL A 234 0.53 8.93 11.64
N VAL A 235 0.59 10.00 10.85
CA VAL A 235 1.80 10.42 10.13
C VAL A 235 2.37 11.63 10.85
N ILE A 236 3.59 11.53 11.37
CA ILE A 236 4.29 12.61 12.07
C ILE A 236 5.50 13.01 11.25
N GLY A 237 5.72 14.30 11.03
CA GLY A 237 6.91 14.73 10.31
C GLY A 237 6.83 16.13 9.73
N ARG A 238 7.50 16.33 8.59
CA ARG A 238 7.57 17.62 7.90
C ARG A 238 6.91 17.52 6.53
N THR A 239 6.16 18.57 6.16
CA THR A 239 5.64 18.70 4.78
C THR A 239 6.80 18.77 3.78
N PRO A 240 6.57 18.42 2.49
CA PRO A 240 7.65 18.29 1.51
C PRO A 240 8.37 19.62 1.26
N PRO A 241 9.56 19.60 0.62
CA PRO A 241 10.14 20.81 0.05
C PRO A 241 9.20 21.41 -0.99
N THR A 242 9.39 22.71 -1.29
CA THR A 242 8.53 23.43 -2.24
C THR A 242 8.37 22.69 -3.57
N CYS A 243 7.14 22.54 -4.02
CA CYS A 243 6.77 21.81 -5.22
C CYS A 243 5.51 22.41 -5.87
N ASP A 244 5.06 21.88 -7.02
CA ASP A 244 3.79 22.32 -7.62
C ASP A 244 2.59 21.68 -6.93
N TYR A 245 2.73 20.46 -6.39
CA TYR A 245 1.64 19.77 -5.73
C TYR A 245 2.14 18.67 -4.80
N TYR A 246 1.50 18.56 -3.64
CA TYR A 246 1.52 17.35 -2.83
C TYR A 246 0.16 17.13 -2.18
N SER A 247 -0.13 15.89 -1.79
CA SER A 247 -1.34 15.59 -1.01
C SER A 247 -1.15 14.44 -0.05
N TYR A 248 -2.03 14.34 0.94
CA TYR A 248 -2.19 13.22 1.86
C TYR A 248 -3.66 12.78 1.86
N ARG A 249 -3.91 11.48 1.68
CA ARG A 249 -5.28 10.95 1.76
C ARG A 249 -5.30 9.43 1.96
N SER A 250 -6.18 8.97 2.86
CA SER A 250 -6.64 7.58 2.89
C SER A 250 -7.65 7.28 1.78
N TYR A 251 -7.51 6.12 1.17
CA TYR A 251 -8.31 5.58 0.08
C TYR A 251 -8.92 4.26 0.51
N PHE A 252 -10.11 3.98 0.02
CA PHE A 252 -10.69 2.66 0.07
C PHE A 252 -10.14 1.84 -1.10
N LEU A 253 -9.49 0.71 -0.81
CA LEU A 253 -8.77 -0.08 -1.80
C LEU A 253 -9.55 -1.33 -2.23
N ASN A 254 -9.94 -2.17 -1.27
CA ASN A 254 -10.65 -3.43 -1.55
C ASN A 254 -11.85 -3.62 -0.63
N ILE A 255 -13.00 -3.95 -1.23
CA ILE A 255 -14.19 -4.39 -0.53
C ILE A 255 -14.14 -5.91 -0.30
N CYS A 256 -14.62 -6.39 0.86
CA CYS A 256 -14.92 -7.81 1.06
C CYS A 256 -16.37 -8.10 0.66
N LEU A 257 -16.58 -8.79 -0.47
CA LEU A 257 -17.93 -9.11 -0.96
C LEU A 257 -18.49 -10.40 -0.37
N SER A 258 -17.63 -11.34 0.01
CA SER A 258 -18.07 -12.63 0.54
C SER A 258 -18.37 -12.56 2.04
N GLY A 259 -19.51 -13.15 2.42
CA GLY A 259 -19.88 -13.42 3.81
C GLY A 259 -19.32 -14.74 4.35
N VAL A 260 -18.52 -15.48 3.57
CA VAL A 260 -17.91 -16.77 3.95
C VAL A 260 -16.52 -16.96 3.34
N ASN A 261 -15.69 -17.81 3.95
CA ASN A 261 -14.39 -18.21 3.39
C ASN A 261 -14.58 -19.13 2.15
N PRO A 262 -13.86 -18.94 1.01
CA PRO A 262 -12.84 -17.93 0.77
C PRO A 262 -13.42 -16.52 0.61
N PHE A 263 -12.73 -15.56 1.22
CA PHE A 263 -13.13 -14.17 1.21
C PHE A 263 -12.81 -13.55 -0.15
N ASP A 264 -13.87 -13.28 -0.94
CA ASP A 264 -13.76 -12.58 -2.21
C ASP A 264 -13.55 -11.08 -1.97
N ARG A 265 -12.39 -10.57 -2.42
CA ARG A 265 -11.97 -9.18 -2.25
C ARG A 265 -11.84 -8.51 -3.60
N GLN A 266 -12.67 -7.52 -3.88
CA GLN A 266 -12.65 -6.78 -5.13
C GLN A 266 -11.99 -5.41 -4.95
N LYS A 267 -11.09 -5.04 -5.88
CA LYS A 267 -10.48 -3.71 -5.93
C LYS A 267 -11.48 -2.67 -6.43
N ILE A 268 -11.66 -1.57 -5.68
CA ILE A 268 -12.46 -0.39 -6.02
C ILE A 268 -11.58 0.87 -6.12
N TYR A 269 -10.48 0.89 -5.39
CA TYR A 269 -9.52 2.00 -5.29
C TYR A 269 -10.11 3.40 -5.52
N THR A 270 -10.71 3.97 -4.48
CA THR A 270 -11.34 5.29 -4.52
C THR A 270 -11.03 6.11 -3.28
N GLN A 271 -11.11 7.43 -3.39
CA GLN A 271 -10.86 8.33 -2.29
C GLN A 271 -11.99 8.27 -1.25
N LEU A 272 -11.63 8.39 0.03
CA LEU A 272 -12.60 8.50 1.12
C LEU A 272 -13.07 9.94 1.37
N GLY A 273 -12.93 10.83 0.37
CA GLY A 273 -13.27 12.28 0.41
C GLY A 273 -12.10 13.17 -0.04
N ASP A 274 -12.11 14.46 0.31
CA ASP A 274 -11.16 15.43 -0.23
C ASP A 274 -9.72 15.28 0.30
N PRO A 275 -8.69 15.42 -0.56
CA PRO A 275 -7.30 15.36 -0.12
C PRO A 275 -6.90 16.61 0.69
N ILE A 276 -5.98 16.40 1.63
CA ILE A 276 -5.23 17.47 2.28
C ILE A 276 -4.01 17.75 1.40
N ASN A 277 -3.85 18.98 0.91
CA ASN A 277 -2.83 19.36 -0.07
C ASN A 277 -2.23 20.73 0.24
N ALA A 278 -1.19 21.11 -0.50
CA ALA A 278 -0.47 22.38 -0.31
C ALA A 278 -1.36 23.65 -0.31
N TYR A 279 -2.56 23.57 -0.89
CA TYR A 279 -3.45 24.71 -1.10
C TYR A 279 -4.58 24.82 -0.08
N ASN A 280 -4.89 23.73 0.64
CA ASN A 280 -5.95 23.71 1.64
C ASN A 280 -5.48 23.25 3.04
N ILE A 281 -4.21 22.88 3.20
CA ILE A 281 -3.66 22.46 4.50
C ILE A 281 -3.71 23.57 5.57
N GLN A 282 -3.80 24.81 5.11
CA GLN A 282 -4.01 25.98 5.96
C GLN A 282 -5.49 26.31 6.20
N ASP A 283 -6.42 25.67 5.51
CA ASP A 283 -7.83 25.97 5.70
C ASP A 283 -8.34 25.37 7.01
N ASP A 284 -9.35 26.00 7.61
CA ASP A 284 -10.01 25.49 8.82
C ASP A 284 -10.93 24.28 8.51
N MET A 285 -10.56 23.50 7.49
CA MET A 285 -11.35 22.43 6.88
C MET A 285 -11.34 21.11 7.67
N PHE A 286 -10.75 21.10 8.88
CA PHE A 286 -10.52 19.90 9.68
C PHE A 286 -10.83 20.17 11.17
N TYR A 287 -11.24 19.14 11.89
CA TYR A 287 -12.11 19.28 13.07
C TYR A 287 -11.42 20.06 14.19
N GLY A 288 -12.06 21.12 14.67
CA GLY A 288 -11.68 21.80 15.92
C GLY A 288 -10.35 22.58 15.89
N ASN A 289 -10.07 23.32 14.81
CA ASN A 289 -9.01 24.34 14.83
C ASN A 289 -9.59 25.74 15.14
N PRO A 290 -9.64 26.17 16.41
CA PRO A 290 -9.93 27.56 16.73
C PRO A 290 -8.73 28.42 16.27
N SER A 291 -8.98 29.26 15.28
CA SER A 291 -8.13 30.35 14.77
C SER A 291 -6.84 30.63 15.56
N GLY A 292 -5.67 30.30 15.00
CA GLY A 292 -4.40 30.73 15.59
C GLY A 292 -3.11 30.23 14.92
N ALA A 293 -3.01 28.95 14.56
CA ALA A 293 -1.83 28.42 13.86
C ALA A 293 -2.20 27.34 12.85
N LYS A 294 -1.71 27.49 11.63
CA LYS A 294 -1.95 26.63 10.48
C LYS A 294 -0.65 25.87 10.15
N VAL A 295 -0.76 24.67 9.58
CA VAL A 295 0.44 23.96 9.07
C VAL A 295 0.90 24.69 7.80
N GLU A 296 2.14 25.14 7.76
CA GLU A 296 2.65 25.79 6.56
C GLU A 296 2.80 24.75 5.43
N PRO A 297 2.57 25.12 4.15
CA PRO A 297 2.55 24.14 3.08
C PRO A 297 3.85 23.37 2.89
N TYR A 298 5.00 23.97 3.18
CA TYR A 298 6.30 23.35 2.89
C TYR A 298 7.21 23.35 4.10
N GLU A 299 7.94 22.26 4.28
CA GLU A 299 8.96 22.06 5.33
C GLU A 299 8.46 22.33 6.77
N SER A 300 7.14 22.26 6.98
CA SER A 300 6.49 22.50 8.26
C SER A 300 6.26 21.22 9.02
N PHE A 301 6.53 21.24 10.33
CA PHE A 301 6.09 20.17 11.22
C PHE A 301 4.56 20.03 11.18
N PHE A 302 4.09 18.79 11.15
CA PHE A 302 2.68 18.42 11.24
C PHE A 302 2.51 17.01 11.82
N VAL A 303 1.29 16.75 12.29
CA VAL A 303 0.79 15.43 12.67
C VAL A 303 -0.50 15.22 11.91
N LEU A 304 -0.65 14.13 11.15
CA LEU A 304 -1.89 13.79 10.46
C LEU A 304 -2.48 12.52 11.07
N VAL A 305 -3.71 12.61 11.56
CA VAL A 305 -4.44 11.47 12.13
C VAL A 305 -5.46 10.98 11.13
N SER A 306 -5.35 9.71 10.74
CA SER A 306 -6.31 9.02 9.88
C SER A 306 -7.11 8.04 10.72
N THR A 307 -8.37 8.37 11.00
CA THR A 307 -9.25 7.60 11.92
C THR A 307 -10.73 7.90 11.67
N ALA A 308 -11.60 7.00 12.12
CA ALA A 308 -13.03 7.24 12.23
C ALA A 308 -13.44 7.80 13.62
N ASP A 309 -12.56 7.71 14.61
CA ASP A 309 -12.88 7.93 16.02
C ASP A 309 -12.41 9.29 16.56
N ARG A 310 -13.34 10.03 17.14
CA ARG A 310 -13.11 11.36 17.71
C ARG A 310 -12.21 11.31 18.93
N GLN A 311 -12.43 10.35 19.82
CA GLN A 311 -11.64 10.23 21.05
C GLN A 311 -10.16 10.01 20.72
N LEU A 312 -9.83 9.14 19.76
CA LEU A 312 -8.47 8.91 19.30
C LEU A 312 -7.84 10.19 18.74
N TYR A 313 -8.57 10.94 17.91
CA TYR A 313 -8.09 12.24 17.42
C TYR A 313 -7.79 13.22 18.56
N GLU A 314 -8.67 13.33 19.55
CA GLU A 314 -8.48 14.20 20.71
C GLU A 314 -7.33 13.73 21.61
N ASP A 315 -7.16 12.43 21.79
CA ASP A 315 -6.04 11.84 22.54
C ASP A 315 -4.69 12.12 21.84
N VAL A 316 -4.64 12.04 20.51
CA VAL A 316 -3.43 12.43 19.75
C VAL A 316 -3.13 13.92 19.95
N ARG A 317 -4.13 14.80 19.91
CA ARG A 317 -3.91 16.24 20.20
C ARG A 317 -3.40 16.47 21.61
N ALA A 318 -3.95 15.76 22.59
CA ALA A 318 -3.50 15.82 23.97
C ALA A 318 -2.04 15.32 24.12
N ALA A 319 -1.70 14.22 23.46
CA ALA A 319 -0.34 13.65 23.45
C ALA A 319 0.68 14.59 22.79
N VAL A 320 0.31 15.24 21.68
CA VAL A 320 1.13 16.28 21.04
C VAL A 320 1.39 17.44 22.00
N SER A 321 0.35 17.93 22.69
CA SER A 321 0.49 18.98 23.71
C SER A 321 1.38 18.54 24.88
N GLN A 322 1.19 17.31 25.39
CA GLN A 322 1.98 16.73 26.48
C GLN A 322 3.46 16.56 26.10
N ALA A 323 3.76 16.29 24.83
CA ALA A 323 5.12 16.25 24.29
C ALA A 323 5.74 17.65 24.11
N GLY A 324 5.04 18.73 24.45
CA GLY A 324 5.50 20.11 24.31
C GLY A 324 5.40 20.67 22.89
N LEU A 325 4.59 20.04 22.04
CA LEU A 325 4.37 20.44 20.65
C LEU A 325 3.03 21.17 20.49
N ASP A 326 2.87 21.94 19.41
CA ASP A 326 1.65 22.71 19.15
C ASP A 326 0.51 21.80 18.66
N PRO A 327 -0.59 21.63 19.43
CA PRO A 327 -1.73 20.80 19.03
C PRO A 327 -2.52 21.36 17.84
N ASN A 328 -2.24 22.59 17.38
CA ASN A 328 -2.79 23.14 16.13
C ASN A 328 -2.06 22.63 14.88
N LYS A 329 -0.97 21.87 15.04
CA LYS A 329 -0.28 21.16 13.95
C LYS A 329 -0.86 19.78 13.68
N VAL A 330 -1.93 19.40 14.39
CA VAL A 330 -2.64 18.13 14.20
C VAL A 330 -3.76 18.31 13.18
N LEU A 331 -3.67 17.55 12.09
CA LEU A 331 -4.60 17.48 10.98
C LEU A 331 -5.43 16.19 11.08
N LEU A 332 -6.60 16.18 10.45
CA LEU A 332 -7.53 15.06 10.49
C LEU A 332 -7.89 14.57 9.08
N ASP A 333 -7.59 13.30 8.80
CA ASP A 333 -8.03 12.52 7.65
C ASP A 333 -9.15 11.56 8.10
N ILE A 334 -10.41 11.99 7.97
CA ILE A 334 -11.56 11.19 8.45
C ILE A 334 -11.77 9.96 7.57
N MET A 335 -11.88 8.80 8.21
CA MET A 335 -12.38 7.55 7.61
C MET A 335 -13.87 7.43 7.90
N ASP A 336 -14.70 7.41 6.87
CA ASP A 336 -16.16 7.35 7.02
C ASP A 336 -16.64 5.90 7.19
N PRO A 337 -17.10 5.48 8.38
CA PRO A 337 -17.60 4.12 8.61
C PRO A 337 -18.92 3.84 7.88
N ASN A 338 -19.58 4.85 7.30
CA ASN A 338 -20.76 4.64 6.46
C ASN A 338 -20.40 4.20 5.04
N LEU A 339 -19.15 4.41 4.61
CA LEU A 339 -18.69 4.04 3.27
C LEU A 339 -17.91 2.73 3.25
N ILE A 340 -17.30 2.35 4.37
CA ILE A 340 -16.42 1.18 4.47
C ILE A 340 -16.65 0.42 5.76
N ARG A 341 -16.46 -0.90 5.71
CA ARG A 341 -16.51 -1.78 6.88
C ARG A 341 -15.15 -1.83 7.57
N LEU A 342 -14.97 -1.00 8.60
CA LEU A 342 -13.81 -1.06 9.48
C LEU A 342 -13.79 -2.38 10.29
N GLY A 343 -12.60 -2.82 10.66
CA GLY A 343 -12.36 -4.05 11.40
C GLY A 343 -10.95 -4.59 11.20
N ASN A 344 -10.61 -5.65 11.94
CA ASN A 344 -9.40 -6.47 11.72
C ASN A 344 -9.74 -7.95 11.56
N ASP A 345 -11.02 -8.26 11.37
CA ASP A 345 -11.49 -9.60 11.05
C ASP A 345 -11.41 -9.86 9.54
N ASP A 346 -11.70 -11.10 9.15
CA ASP A 346 -11.65 -11.50 7.74
C ASP A 346 -12.65 -10.79 6.82
N PHE A 347 -13.63 -10.09 7.36
CA PHE A 347 -14.63 -9.34 6.60
C PHE A 347 -14.25 -7.87 6.47
N ALA A 348 -13.16 -7.43 7.08
CA ALA A 348 -12.75 -6.03 7.07
C ALA A 348 -12.45 -5.56 5.65
N ASP A 349 -12.86 -4.34 5.36
CA ASP A 349 -12.48 -3.64 4.15
C ASP A 349 -11.02 -3.16 4.26
N MET A 350 -10.36 -3.07 3.11
CA MET A 350 -8.95 -2.71 3.05
C MET A 350 -8.79 -1.29 2.53
N MET A 351 -7.97 -0.52 3.22
CA MET A 351 -7.61 0.84 2.85
C MET A 351 -6.17 0.92 2.37
N ASN A 352 -5.85 2.04 1.72
CA ASN A 352 -4.49 2.45 1.43
C ASN A 352 -4.35 3.94 1.79
N PHE A 353 -3.12 4.40 1.99
CA PHE A 353 -2.79 5.81 2.11
C PHE A 353 -1.86 6.20 0.96
N LEU A 354 -2.17 7.31 0.29
CA LEU A 354 -1.29 7.91 -0.70
C LEU A 354 -0.81 9.28 -0.25
N HIS A 355 0.50 9.43 -0.26
CA HIS A 355 1.16 10.72 -0.33
C HIS A 355 1.65 10.97 -1.77
N ARG A 356 1.05 11.96 -2.43
CA ARG A 356 1.43 12.39 -3.78
C ARG A 356 2.44 13.53 -3.64
N PHE A 357 3.46 13.56 -4.49
CA PHE A 357 4.46 14.62 -4.51
C PHE A 357 4.87 14.90 -5.96
N SER A 358 4.85 16.16 -6.40
CA SER A 358 4.93 16.49 -7.83
C SER A 358 5.69 17.77 -8.10
N ASN A 359 6.63 17.71 -9.06
CA ASN A 359 7.45 18.83 -9.53
C ASN A 359 8.12 19.63 -8.40
N PRO A 360 9.08 19.03 -7.67
CA PRO A 360 9.87 19.77 -6.71
C PRO A 360 10.62 20.92 -7.39
N LYS A 361 10.65 22.10 -6.74
CA LYS A 361 11.38 23.28 -7.24
C LYS A 361 12.88 23.03 -7.19
N ASP A 362 13.35 22.43 -6.10
CA ASP A 362 14.69 21.86 -5.98
C ASP A 362 14.62 20.35 -6.25
N LYS A 363 15.18 19.93 -7.37
CA LYS A 363 15.14 18.52 -7.80
C LYS A 363 15.93 17.61 -6.87
N ASP A 364 17.04 18.06 -6.32
CA ASP A 364 17.90 17.24 -5.47
C ASP A 364 17.23 17.04 -4.11
N ALA A 365 16.70 18.12 -3.51
CA ALA A 365 15.89 18.03 -2.29
C ALA A 365 14.65 17.14 -2.50
N GLY A 366 14.00 17.24 -3.67
CA GLY A 366 12.88 16.39 -4.03
C GLY A 366 13.24 14.90 -4.16
N GLN A 367 14.41 14.58 -4.73
CA GLN A 367 14.89 13.20 -4.81
C GLN A 367 15.21 12.65 -3.41
N VAL A 368 15.87 13.43 -2.55
CA VAL A 368 16.13 13.04 -1.16
C VAL A 368 14.82 12.75 -0.42
N TYR A 369 13.84 13.65 -0.53
CA TYR A 369 12.54 13.50 0.12
C TYR A 369 11.77 12.27 -0.41
N THR A 370 11.83 11.99 -1.71
CA THR A 370 11.15 10.84 -2.32
C THR A 370 11.71 9.50 -1.82
N HIS A 371 13.03 9.41 -1.64
CA HIS A 371 13.67 8.17 -1.17
C HIS A 371 13.56 7.99 0.34
N ARG A 372 13.59 9.09 1.09
CA ARG A 372 13.50 9.11 2.56
C ARG A 372 12.70 10.33 3.00
N PRO A 373 11.36 10.28 2.96
CA PRO A 373 10.57 11.39 3.44
C PRO A 373 10.81 11.57 4.94
N THR A 374 10.81 12.82 5.41
CA THR A 374 10.87 13.15 6.83
C THR A 374 9.51 12.90 7.47
N LEU A 375 9.07 11.64 7.43
CA LEU A 375 7.78 11.17 7.88
C LEU A 375 7.95 9.86 8.63
N GLU A 376 7.19 9.73 9.69
CA GLU A 376 7.13 8.55 10.54
C GLU A 376 5.66 8.14 10.71
N VAL A 377 5.40 6.84 10.59
CA VAL A 377 4.05 6.29 10.62
C VAL A 377 3.85 5.50 11.90
N LEU A 378 2.76 5.78 12.61
CA LEU A 378 2.36 5.06 13.80
C LEU A 378 0.97 4.45 13.60
N ARG A 379 0.80 3.18 13.94
CA ARG A 379 -0.52 2.59 14.20
C ARG A 379 -0.84 2.72 15.67
N LEU A 380 -2.03 3.24 15.95
CA LEU A 380 -2.55 3.38 17.30
C LEU A 380 -3.68 2.39 17.53
N THR A 381 -3.53 1.57 18.56
CA THR A 381 -4.52 0.59 18.98
C THR A 381 -4.79 0.76 20.47
N PRO A 382 -6.01 1.10 20.91
CA PRO A 382 -6.34 1.11 22.33
C PRO A 382 -6.05 -0.26 22.97
N ASN A 383 -5.39 -0.26 24.13
CA ASN A 383 -5.09 -1.49 24.88
C ASN A 383 -6.36 -2.22 25.32
N THR A 384 -7.44 -1.47 25.53
CA THR A 384 -8.77 -2.00 25.79
C THR A 384 -9.67 -1.59 24.63
N PRO A 385 -10.18 -2.54 23.83
CA PRO A 385 -11.12 -2.24 22.76
C PRO A 385 -12.32 -1.47 23.28
N ARG A 386 -12.76 -0.46 22.54
CA ARG A 386 -13.92 0.36 22.89
C ARG A 386 -14.79 0.64 21.67
N THR A 387 -16.03 1.06 21.93
CA THR A 387 -16.89 1.61 20.90
C THR A 387 -16.32 2.97 20.47
N ALA A 388 -16.20 3.17 19.16
CA ALA A 388 -15.76 4.45 18.60
C ALA A 388 -16.84 5.53 18.76
N ASP A 389 -16.40 6.75 19.06
CA ASP A 389 -17.21 7.96 18.89
C ASP A 389 -16.96 8.50 17.48
N PHE A 390 -17.84 8.16 16.54
CA PHE A 390 -17.59 8.46 15.14
C PHE A 390 -17.54 9.97 14.83
N LEU A 391 -16.51 10.34 14.08
CA LEU A 391 -16.38 11.64 13.46
C LEU A 391 -17.41 11.80 12.34
N THR A 392 -17.92 13.02 12.16
CA THR A 392 -18.80 13.36 11.04
C THR A 392 -17.96 13.81 9.85
N PRO A 393 -18.00 13.11 8.70
CA PRO A 393 -17.26 13.52 7.51
C PRO A 393 -17.68 14.90 6.99
N TYR A 394 -16.75 15.61 6.38
CA TYR A 394 -17.04 16.87 5.70
C TYR A 394 -17.83 16.66 4.43
N ALA A 395 -18.74 17.59 4.14
CA ALA A 395 -19.39 17.67 2.84
C ALA A 395 -18.30 17.81 1.75
N PRO A 396 -18.19 16.86 0.80
CA PRO A 396 -17.14 16.92 -0.21
C PRO A 396 -17.28 18.16 -1.10
N ARG A 397 -16.18 18.90 -1.38
CA ARG A 397 -16.19 20.11 -2.25
C ARG A 397 -16.83 19.85 -3.61
N LYS A 398 -17.58 20.79 -4.19
CA LYS A 398 -18.15 20.56 -5.53
C LYS A 398 -17.04 20.40 -6.58
N ARG A 399 -17.02 19.28 -7.31
CA ARG A 399 -16.06 19.06 -8.39
C ARG A 399 -16.29 20.09 -9.50
N GLY A 400 -15.21 20.60 -10.09
CA GLY A 400 -15.28 21.46 -11.26
C GLY A 400 -15.92 20.73 -12.44
N SER A 401 -16.79 21.40 -13.19
CA SER A 401 -17.47 20.80 -14.36
C SER A 401 -16.56 20.57 -15.56
N GLY A 402 -15.40 21.23 -15.60
CA GLY A 402 -14.51 21.23 -16.77
C GLY A 402 -15.06 21.96 -18.00
N THR A 403 -16.16 22.72 -17.87
CA THR A 403 -16.90 23.32 -19.02
C THR A 403 -16.69 24.83 -19.21
N ASN A 404 -16.02 25.52 -18.31
CA ASN A 404 -15.94 27.00 -18.29
C ASN A 404 -14.84 27.61 -19.19
N GLU A 405 -14.42 26.90 -20.24
CA GLU A 405 -13.32 27.29 -21.15
C GLU A 405 -13.80 27.72 -22.54
N GLU A 406 -15.10 27.91 -22.71
CA GLU A 406 -15.75 28.21 -24.00
C GLU A 406 -15.20 29.47 -24.68
N GLN A 407 -14.77 30.47 -23.91
CA GLN A 407 -14.13 31.69 -24.43
C GLN A 407 -12.88 31.40 -25.30
N TYR A 408 -12.23 30.25 -25.12
CA TYR A 408 -11.07 29.84 -25.91
C TYR A 408 -11.42 28.95 -27.10
N ARG A 409 -12.70 28.64 -27.33
CA ARG A 409 -13.16 27.73 -28.39
C ARG A 409 -12.65 28.15 -29.77
N ALA A 410 -12.83 29.42 -30.14
CA ALA A 410 -12.39 29.93 -31.44
C ALA A 410 -10.86 29.84 -31.64
N ALA A 411 -10.09 30.07 -30.59
CA ALA A 411 -8.62 29.93 -30.64
C ALA A 411 -8.20 28.46 -30.76
N LEU A 412 -8.89 27.56 -30.04
CA LEU A 412 -8.67 26.12 -30.15
C LEU A 412 -9.02 25.59 -31.54
N ASP A 413 -10.12 26.05 -32.14
CA ASP A 413 -10.51 25.68 -33.49
C ASP A 413 -9.49 26.17 -34.53
N SER A 414 -8.95 27.38 -34.33
CA SER A 414 -7.88 27.92 -35.18
C SER A 414 -6.59 27.10 -35.07
N LEU A 415 -6.18 26.72 -33.84
CA LEU A 415 -5.04 25.84 -33.60
C LEU A 415 -5.24 24.48 -34.26
N ARG A 416 -6.44 23.90 -34.14
CA ARG A 416 -6.82 22.65 -34.80
C ARG A 416 -6.63 22.75 -36.31
N GLN A 417 -7.14 23.80 -36.95
CA GLN A 417 -6.98 23.98 -38.40
C GLN A 417 -5.52 24.09 -38.82
N ALA A 418 -4.71 24.87 -38.08
CA ALA A 418 -3.29 25.00 -38.37
C ALA A 418 -2.53 23.66 -38.29
N ILE A 419 -2.88 22.80 -37.31
CA ILE A 419 -2.32 21.45 -37.21
C ILE A 419 -2.71 20.59 -38.42
N LEU A 420 -3.98 20.65 -38.85
CA LEU A 420 -4.45 19.90 -40.01
C LEU A 420 -3.78 20.36 -41.32
N GLU A 421 -3.57 21.65 -41.49
CA GLU A 421 -2.88 22.22 -42.66
C GLU A 421 -1.41 21.79 -42.70
N GLU A 422 -0.70 21.84 -41.58
CA GLU A 422 0.72 21.47 -41.48
C GLU A 422 0.94 19.97 -41.72
N TYR A 423 0.12 19.11 -41.10
CA TYR A 423 0.39 17.67 -41.07
C TYR A 423 -0.49 16.84 -42.01
N GLY A 424 -1.62 17.36 -42.49
CA GLY A 424 -2.63 16.60 -43.23
C GLY A 424 -2.23 16.21 -44.65
N GLY A 425 -1.28 16.94 -45.26
CA GLY A 425 -0.78 16.62 -46.60
C GLY A 425 0.14 15.40 -46.66
N THR A 426 0.76 15.02 -45.54
CA THR A 426 1.76 13.93 -45.47
C THR A 426 1.36 12.79 -44.54
N ASN A 427 0.35 12.98 -43.68
CA ASN A 427 -0.07 12.01 -42.68
C ASN A 427 -1.56 11.72 -42.79
N ARG A 428 -1.94 10.46 -42.54
CA ARG A 428 -3.33 10.15 -42.17
C ARG A 428 -3.56 10.68 -40.76
N ILE A 429 -4.47 11.64 -40.62
CA ILE A 429 -4.84 12.21 -39.34
C ILE A 429 -6.08 11.49 -38.79
N GLU A 430 -5.96 11.00 -37.56
CA GLU A 430 -7.08 10.52 -36.75
C GLU A 430 -7.16 11.40 -35.51
N GLU A 431 -8.28 12.11 -35.36
CA GLU A 431 -8.51 12.98 -34.22
C GLU A 431 -9.25 12.21 -33.12
N LEU A 432 -8.69 12.22 -31.91
CA LEU A 432 -9.26 11.54 -30.76
C LEU A 432 -9.78 12.57 -29.75
N PRO A 433 -11.10 12.81 -29.67
CA PRO A 433 -11.65 13.70 -28.66
C PRO A 433 -11.43 13.12 -27.26
N THR A 434 -11.24 14.00 -26.27
CA THR A 434 -11.18 13.62 -24.86
C THR A 434 -12.52 13.78 -24.17
N TYR A 435 -12.81 12.90 -23.21
CA TYR A 435 -13.97 12.98 -22.32
C TYR A 435 -13.53 12.92 -20.86
N VAL A 436 -14.39 13.40 -19.95
CA VAL A 436 -14.13 13.30 -18.50
C VAL A 436 -14.08 11.84 -18.09
N TRP A 437 -12.95 11.44 -17.52
CA TRP A 437 -12.71 10.10 -17.01
C TRP A 437 -12.78 10.11 -15.47
N MET A 438 -13.12 8.96 -14.88
CA MET A 438 -13.23 8.78 -13.42
C MET A 438 -14.10 9.88 -12.79
N ALA A 439 -15.36 9.95 -13.25
CA ALA A 439 -16.27 11.04 -12.90
C ALA A 439 -17.02 10.85 -11.59
N LYS A 440 -17.11 9.60 -11.13
CA LYS A 440 -17.81 9.21 -9.91
C LYS A 440 -17.09 9.74 -8.67
N SER A 441 -17.86 10.17 -7.69
CA SER A 441 -17.39 10.36 -6.32
C SER A 441 -17.03 9.03 -5.66
N GLY A 442 -16.35 9.11 -4.51
CA GLY A 442 -16.04 7.93 -3.69
C GLY A 442 -17.27 7.08 -3.41
N ALA A 443 -18.34 7.66 -2.88
CA ALA A 443 -19.59 6.96 -2.60
C ALA A 443 -20.20 6.32 -3.85
N GLU A 444 -20.29 7.04 -4.97
CA GLU A 444 -20.84 6.50 -6.23
C GLU A 444 -20.00 5.34 -6.80
N ALA A 445 -18.68 5.37 -6.61
CA ALA A 445 -17.79 4.28 -7.03
C ALA A 445 -17.95 3.05 -6.13
N ILE A 446 -18.11 3.26 -4.81
CA ILE A 446 -18.35 2.20 -3.82
C ILE A 446 -19.67 1.50 -4.09
N ASP A 447 -20.76 2.26 -4.21
CA ASP A 447 -22.09 1.72 -4.49
C ASP A 447 -22.14 0.91 -5.79
N ALA A 448 -21.33 1.32 -6.78
CA ALA A 448 -21.23 0.64 -8.07
C ALA A 448 -20.18 -0.48 -8.10
N VAL A 449 -19.40 -0.67 -7.03
CA VAL A 449 -18.26 -1.60 -6.95
C VAL A 449 -17.29 -1.39 -8.14
N GLU A 450 -17.00 -0.13 -8.47
CA GLU A 450 -16.20 0.25 -9.64
C GLU A 450 -14.77 0.69 -9.26
N ASP A 451 -13.76 0.06 -9.86
CA ASP A 451 -12.37 0.50 -9.75
C ASP A 451 -12.14 1.84 -10.46
N VAL A 452 -11.97 2.92 -9.68
CA VAL A 452 -11.65 4.28 -10.19
C VAL A 452 -10.18 4.65 -10.00
N LEU A 453 -9.30 3.64 -9.86
CA LEU A 453 -7.85 3.74 -10.02
C LEU A 453 -7.13 4.71 -9.06
N GLY A 454 -7.73 5.01 -7.92
CA GLY A 454 -7.16 5.93 -6.93
C GLY A 454 -7.22 7.40 -7.38
N GLU A 455 -8.29 7.77 -8.11
CA GLU A 455 -8.57 9.16 -8.49
C GLU A 455 -8.67 10.09 -7.27
N THR A 456 -8.42 11.37 -7.50
CA THR A 456 -8.65 12.39 -6.48
C THR A 456 -9.46 13.57 -6.99
N ARG A 457 -10.27 14.15 -6.09
CA ARG A 457 -11.29 15.15 -6.38
C ARG A 457 -10.75 16.50 -6.83
N ASP A 458 -9.49 16.80 -6.54
CA ASP A 458 -8.81 18.04 -6.94
C ASP A 458 -8.13 17.92 -8.32
N THR A 459 -8.40 16.85 -9.08
CA THR A 459 -7.88 16.62 -10.43
C THR A 459 -9.00 16.39 -11.46
N LEU A 460 -8.83 17.00 -12.64
CA LEU A 460 -9.67 16.74 -13.81
C LEU A 460 -8.99 15.71 -14.72
N TYR A 461 -9.45 14.46 -14.64
CA TYR A 461 -8.96 13.38 -15.51
C TYR A 461 -9.70 13.39 -16.84
N LEU A 462 -8.94 13.46 -17.93
CA LEU A 462 -9.45 13.35 -19.29
C LEU A 462 -8.83 12.15 -19.98
N LYS A 463 -9.63 11.44 -20.78
CA LYS A 463 -9.18 10.27 -21.54
C LYS A 463 -9.69 10.34 -22.97
N SER A 464 -8.90 9.85 -23.91
CA SER A 464 -9.28 9.68 -25.32
C SER A 464 -9.74 8.24 -25.59
N GLY A 465 -10.23 8.00 -26.81
CA GLY A 465 -10.35 6.63 -27.33
C GLY A 465 -8.99 5.92 -27.39
N LEU A 466 -9.02 4.58 -27.45
CA LEU A 466 -7.84 3.76 -27.62
C LEU A 466 -7.32 3.88 -29.05
N PHE A 467 -6.00 3.87 -29.21
CA PHE A 467 -5.32 3.86 -30.50
C PHE A 467 -4.15 2.89 -30.49
N ARG A 468 -3.60 2.56 -31.67
CA ARG A 468 -2.43 1.69 -31.81
C ARG A 468 -1.22 2.53 -32.19
N PHE A 469 -0.12 2.34 -31.48
CA PHE A 469 1.14 2.96 -31.78
C PHE A 469 1.93 2.07 -32.76
N GLY A 470 2.13 2.56 -33.99
CA GLY A 470 3.02 1.95 -34.98
C GLY A 470 4.36 2.68 -35.08
N ALA A 471 5.30 2.15 -35.85
CA ALA A 471 6.64 2.73 -36.00
C ALA A 471 6.61 4.17 -36.55
N ASP A 472 5.66 4.48 -37.42
CA ASP A 472 5.51 5.79 -38.06
C ASP A 472 4.40 6.66 -37.41
N THR A 473 3.85 6.22 -36.28
CA THR A 473 2.78 6.97 -35.59
C THR A 473 3.37 8.16 -34.85
N ARG A 474 2.77 9.33 -35.07
CA ARG A 474 3.05 10.56 -34.31
C ARG A 474 1.82 10.91 -33.49
N VAL A 475 2.03 11.21 -32.21
CA VAL A 475 0.96 11.66 -31.31
C VAL A 475 1.18 13.13 -31.02
N LEU A 476 0.17 13.94 -31.31
CA LEU A 476 0.14 15.36 -31.00
C LEU A 476 -1.01 15.61 -30.03
N ALA A 477 -0.67 15.99 -28.80
CA ALA A 477 -1.65 16.46 -27.82
C ALA A 477 -1.75 17.99 -27.90
N TYR A 478 -2.95 18.51 -28.13
CA TYR A 478 -3.21 19.94 -28.17
C TYR A 478 -4.45 20.28 -27.36
N GLY A 479 -4.52 21.50 -26.84
CA GLY A 479 -5.60 21.93 -25.97
C GLY A 479 -5.29 23.24 -25.26
N ILE A 480 -6.16 23.59 -24.32
CA ILE A 480 -6.00 24.80 -23.52
C ILE A 480 -4.95 24.54 -22.45
N ASN A 481 -3.96 25.42 -22.36
CA ASN A 481 -2.99 25.38 -21.27
C ASN A 481 -3.65 25.89 -19.98
N ARG A 482 -4.18 24.97 -19.16
CA ARG A 482 -4.92 25.30 -17.94
C ARG A 482 -4.06 25.94 -16.85
N THR A 483 -2.74 25.72 -16.90
CA THR A 483 -1.80 26.42 -16.02
C THR A 483 -1.69 27.89 -16.41
N ALA A 484 -1.57 28.18 -17.71
CA ALA A 484 -1.53 29.56 -18.21
C ALA A 484 -2.85 30.31 -17.98
N THR A 485 -3.99 29.61 -17.94
CA THR A 485 -5.30 30.23 -17.62
C THR A 485 -5.61 30.29 -16.13
N GLY A 486 -4.70 29.81 -15.25
CA GLY A 486 -4.87 29.81 -13.79
C GLY A 486 -5.90 28.81 -13.27
N LYS A 487 -6.29 27.80 -14.07
CA LYS A 487 -7.28 26.78 -13.70
C LYS A 487 -6.68 25.48 -13.16
N SER A 488 -5.40 25.25 -13.39
CA SER A 488 -4.66 24.13 -12.80
C SER A 488 -3.26 24.56 -12.38
N VAL A 489 -2.68 23.82 -11.45
CA VAL A 489 -1.31 24.04 -10.95
C VAL A 489 -0.27 23.52 -11.93
N TYR A 490 -0.55 22.37 -12.55
CA TYR A 490 0.19 21.82 -13.69
C TYR A 490 -0.77 21.08 -14.63
N ASN A 491 -0.27 20.63 -15.77
CA ASN A 491 -0.96 19.71 -16.68
C ASN A 491 0.00 18.58 -17.04
N ASN A 492 -0.50 17.35 -17.15
CA ASN A 492 0.28 16.24 -17.68
C ASN A 492 -0.50 15.48 -18.75
N VAL A 493 0.24 14.88 -19.68
CA VAL A 493 -0.25 13.96 -20.69
C VAL A 493 0.56 12.68 -20.58
N SER A 494 -0.11 11.56 -20.37
CA SER A 494 0.52 10.23 -20.29
C SER A 494 -0.17 9.30 -21.30
N CYS A 495 0.63 8.44 -21.95
CA CYS A 495 0.14 7.40 -22.82
C CYS A 495 0.21 6.07 -22.08
N TYR A 496 -0.91 5.36 -21.97
CA TYR A 496 -1.00 4.12 -21.21
C TYR A 496 -1.11 2.90 -22.13
N GLY A 497 -0.40 1.82 -21.79
CA GLY A 497 -0.70 0.50 -22.31
C GLY A 497 -2.13 0.10 -21.91
N ALA A 498 -3.00 -0.11 -22.90
CA ALA A 498 -4.44 -0.23 -22.65
C ALA A 498 -4.83 -1.42 -21.77
N GLN A 499 -4.08 -2.53 -21.85
CA GLN A 499 -4.40 -3.77 -21.15
C GLN A 499 -4.23 -3.65 -19.63
N TYR A 500 -3.11 -3.07 -19.19
CA TYR A 500 -2.75 -2.99 -17.77
C TYR A 500 -2.83 -1.58 -17.21
N ILE A 501 -3.18 -0.59 -18.05
CA ILE A 501 -3.24 0.82 -17.68
C ILE A 501 -1.89 1.27 -17.09
N ASN A 502 -0.80 0.83 -17.72
CA ASN A 502 0.58 1.12 -17.34
C ASN A 502 1.14 2.23 -18.21
N GLY A 503 1.60 3.31 -17.56
CA GLY A 503 2.13 4.51 -18.21
C GLY A 503 3.60 4.41 -18.57
#